data_AF-A0A098GFZ2-F1
#
_entry.id   AF-A0A098GFZ2-F1
#
_cell.length_a   1.000
_cell.length_b   1.000
_cell.length_c   1.000
_cell.angle_alpha   90.00
_cell.angle_beta   90.00
_cell.angle_gamma   90.00
#
_symmetry.space_group_name_H-M   'P 1'
#
loop_
_entity.id
_entity.type
_entity.pdbx_description
1 polymer ?
#
loop_
_entity_poly.entity_id
_entity_poly.type
_entity_poly.pdbx_seq_one_letter_code
_entity_poly.pdbx_strand_id
1 'polypeptide(L)'
;MKISVAQALLILIDNKSKILAEQLKIAKDSKEKNLNKESIESIKLQIDKLKKLYLCGAIDDENRLEIANYLKDPILNLYEVSFEPDVIDNDSSRRYFETHLAYETLASQLDKLTLIELEKHLQLVKETAPDYYSDLYTIVLTIKQQSFGDNTEKEYGFYLKKLRDNEIFTEFSEESRKKLAALVSSAFVAMIIADSNPNLFPLDIYGEGIYRPEERGKKVRAADKKTSTSALGLLKSHMPLARDDAALMQKPQNFLKPSDQSTFKPDAPWVRDNFSRLVHPFSNSISGTLLCQLRALLKIKGTPPPNNSQVESIYSSTDKMKTFLTVFIAALLFNSGGHSLHEFVSPLGLDKVKDAFADIQRFDTFTLEELFLTNNQDAFDVALSKAIDYNNQILKITAVNEEIKQLKKEYDKRTLEVAINTSTFKAETRSNFLHQLETNIDSLKICFELSVKMQNLIVENRTRVSGEYFSFYRQGVIRHQLLEKKLNGIIEALSHGNLTGATKLIEETVTDLETFKSSLFLSKKIPELAALVAIQKSLRGVVDACQQMEIGKP
;
A
#
# COMPACT_ATOMS: atom_id res chain seq x y z
N MET A 1 15.27 7.98 -9.92
CA MET A 1 14.11 7.18 -9.47
C MET A 1 14.42 6.58 -8.10
N LYS A 2 13.55 6.77 -7.11
CA LYS A 2 13.71 6.23 -5.75
C LYS A 2 13.07 4.84 -5.67
N ILE A 3 13.78 3.86 -5.10
CA ILE A 3 13.32 2.46 -4.96
C ILE A 3 13.56 1.94 -3.54
N SER A 4 12.86 0.89 -3.13
CA SER A 4 13.11 0.22 -1.85
C SER A 4 14.37 -0.67 -1.90
N VAL A 5 14.85 -1.10 -0.73
CA VAL A 5 15.89 -2.15 -0.64
C VAL A 5 15.42 -3.46 -1.28
N ALA A 6 14.18 -3.88 -1.09
CA ALA A 6 13.67 -5.11 -1.68
C ALA A 6 13.63 -5.06 -3.22
N GLN A 7 13.24 -3.93 -3.82
CA GLN A 7 13.32 -3.72 -5.27
C GLN A 7 14.77 -3.78 -5.76
N ALA A 8 15.71 -3.18 -5.03
CA ALA A 8 17.14 -3.25 -5.36
C ALA A 8 17.65 -4.70 -5.37
N LEU A 9 17.33 -5.49 -4.33
CA LEU A 9 17.68 -6.92 -4.30
C LEU A 9 17.05 -7.69 -5.48
N LEU A 10 15.81 -7.37 -5.84
CA LEU A 10 15.12 -8.00 -6.96
C LEU A 10 15.78 -7.69 -8.32
N ILE A 11 16.24 -6.45 -8.52
CA ILE A 11 17.04 -6.06 -9.70
C ILE A 11 18.35 -6.86 -9.76
N LEU A 12 19.03 -7.05 -8.63
CA LEU A 12 20.26 -7.83 -8.55
C LEU A 12 20.02 -9.30 -8.87
N ILE A 13 18.93 -9.89 -8.37
CA ILE A 13 18.54 -11.27 -8.67
C ILE A 13 18.29 -11.43 -10.17
N ASP A 14 17.50 -10.54 -10.77
CA ASP A 14 17.21 -10.57 -12.22
C ASP A 14 18.50 -10.47 -13.05
N ASN A 15 19.35 -9.49 -12.73
CA ASN A 15 20.60 -9.29 -13.43
C ASN A 15 21.54 -10.49 -13.34
N LYS A 16 21.75 -11.04 -12.13
CA LYS A 16 22.61 -12.22 -11.95
C LYS A 16 22.02 -13.46 -12.60
N SER A 17 20.70 -13.61 -12.62
CA SER A 17 20.01 -14.70 -13.33
C SER A 17 20.22 -14.62 -14.84
N LYS A 18 20.18 -13.41 -15.42
CA LYS A 18 20.50 -13.17 -16.84
C LYS A 18 21.96 -13.51 -17.16
N ILE A 19 22.91 -13.05 -16.33
CA ILE A 19 24.33 -13.39 -16.49
C ILE A 19 24.53 -14.90 -16.41
N LEU A 20 23.90 -15.58 -15.44
CA LEU A 20 23.97 -17.04 -15.31
C LEU A 20 23.45 -17.75 -16.56
N ALA A 21 22.32 -17.31 -17.10
CA ALA A 21 21.74 -17.88 -18.32
C ALA A 21 22.68 -17.74 -19.53
N GLU A 22 23.34 -16.59 -19.68
CA GLU A 22 24.33 -16.34 -20.73
C GLU A 22 25.58 -17.23 -20.57
N GLN A 23 26.12 -17.33 -19.35
CA GLN A 23 27.26 -18.20 -19.05
C GLN A 23 26.94 -19.68 -19.31
N LEU A 24 25.74 -20.14 -18.96
CA LEU A 24 25.29 -21.51 -19.25
C LEU A 24 25.16 -21.77 -20.74
N LYS A 25 24.77 -20.77 -21.54
CA LYS A 25 24.72 -20.89 -23.01
C LYS A 25 26.14 -21.02 -23.58
N ILE A 26 27.07 -20.16 -23.16
CA ILE A 26 28.48 -20.19 -23.59
C ILE A 26 29.13 -21.53 -23.20
N ALA A 27 28.85 -22.04 -22.01
CA ALA A 27 29.39 -23.31 -21.52
C ALA A 27 28.90 -24.53 -22.31
N LYS A 28 27.70 -24.47 -22.91
CA LYS A 28 27.21 -25.52 -23.81
C LYS A 28 27.93 -25.51 -25.16
N ASP A 29 28.34 -24.33 -25.62
CA ASP A 29 28.94 -24.13 -26.94
C ASP A 29 30.48 -24.27 -26.94
N SER A 30 31.15 -24.26 -25.77
CA SER A 30 32.61 -24.26 -25.64
C SER A 30 33.20 -25.59 -25.14
N LYS A 31 34.39 -25.96 -25.67
CA LYS A 31 35.19 -27.11 -25.18
C LYS A 31 35.96 -26.81 -23.88
N GLU A 32 36.04 -25.55 -23.45
CA GLU A 32 36.74 -25.11 -22.23
C GLU A 32 35.83 -25.26 -20.99
N LYS A 33 35.71 -26.49 -20.49
CA LYS A 33 34.74 -26.86 -19.44
C LYS A 33 35.08 -26.42 -18.01
N ASN A 34 36.35 -26.16 -17.70
CA ASN A 34 36.78 -26.03 -16.30
C ASN A 34 36.70 -24.60 -15.74
N LEU A 35 37.16 -23.58 -16.47
CA LEU A 35 37.13 -22.18 -15.99
C LEU A 35 35.70 -21.64 -15.84
N ASN A 36 34.79 -22.03 -16.75
CA ASN A 36 33.40 -21.58 -16.71
C ASN A 36 32.61 -22.16 -15.52
N LYS A 37 33.04 -23.30 -14.96
CA LYS A 37 32.31 -23.98 -13.88
C LYS A 37 32.39 -23.23 -12.55
N GLU A 38 33.56 -22.74 -12.16
CA GLU A 38 33.72 -22.00 -10.90
C GLU A 38 32.95 -20.67 -10.89
N SER A 39 32.95 -19.96 -12.02
CA SER A 39 32.17 -18.74 -12.20
C SER A 39 30.66 -19.01 -12.11
N ILE A 40 30.16 -20.05 -12.79
CA ILE A 40 28.75 -20.46 -12.73
C ILE A 40 28.31 -20.80 -11.30
N GLU A 41 29.10 -21.60 -10.57
CA GLU A 41 28.78 -21.96 -9.19
C GLU A 41 28.82 -20.74 -8.25
N SER A 42 29.77 -19.82 -8.44
CA SER A 42 29.82 -18.56 -7.69
C SER A 42 28.56 -17.71 -7.92
N ILE A 43 28.09 -17.60 -9.16
CA ILE A 43 26.87 -16.83 -9.48
C ILE A 43 25.63 -17.48 -8.87
N LYS A 44 25.50 -18.81 -8.96
CA LYS A 44 24.39 -19.54 -8.32
C LYS A 44 24.34 -19.29 -6.81
N LEU A 45 25.49 -19.40 -6.13
CA LEU A 45 25.58 -19.15 -4.70
C LEU A 45 25.17 -17.71 -4.34
N GLN A 46 25.55 -16.73 -5.16
CA GLN A 46 25.12 -15.34 -4.97
C GLN A 46 23.61 -15.17 -5.18
N ILE A 47 23.02 -15.87 -6.14
CA ILE A 47 21.57 -15.84 -6.37
C ILE A 47 20.85 -16.46 -5.16
N ASP A 48 21.29 -17.61 -4.66
CA ASP A 48 20.67 -18.27 -3.51
C ASP A 48 20.72 -17.39 -2.26
N LYS A 49 21.87 -16.75 -2.01
CA LYS A 49 22.02 -15.74 -0.95
C LYS A 49 21.05 -14.57 -1.12
N LEU A 50 20.97 -14.00 -2.32
CA LEU A 50 20.05 -12.90 -2.61
C LEU A 50 18.59 -13.32 -2.44
N LYS A 51 18.20 -14.54 -2.85
CA LYS A 51 16.85 -15.09 -2.63
C LYS A 51 16.52 -15.18 -1.14
N LYS A 52 17.47 -15.67 -0.33
CA LYS A 52 17.32 -15.74 1.13
C LYS A 52 17.19 -14.34 1.75
N LEU A 53 18.06 -13.41 1.41
CA LEU A 53 18.01 -12.02 1.89
C LEU A 53 16.74 -11.31 1.43
N TYR A 54 16.30 -11.56 0.19
CA TYR A 54 15.05 -11.05 -0.32
C TYR A 54 13.89 -11.58 0.49
N LEU A 55 13.80 -12.88 0.80
CA LEU A 55 12.70 -13.41 1.62
C LEU A 55 12.76 -12.93 3.08
N CYS A 56 13.90 -13.11 3.74
CA CYS A 56 14.03 -13.02 5.20
C CYS A 56 14.44 -11.63 5.70
N GLY A 57 15.12 -10.83 4.87
CA GLY A 57 15.70 -9.56 5.25
C GLY A 57 16.95 -9.69 6.11
N ALA A 58 17.36 -8.57 6.71
CA ALA A 58 18.43 -8.53 7.68
C ALA A 58 17.97 -9.09 9.04
N ILE A 59 18.09 -10.40 9.25
CA ILE A 59 17.73 -11.04 10.53
C ILE A 59 18.76 -10.76 11.63
N ASP A 60 19.98 -10.40 11.24
CA ASP A 60 21.13 -10.08 12.09
C ASP A 60 22.04 -9.04 11.41
N ASP A 61 23.10 -8.62 12.10
CA ASP A 61 24.06 -7.63 11.60
C ASP A 61 24.91 -8.16 10.43
N GLU A 62 25.13 -9.47 10.33
CA GLU A 62 25.85 -10.08 9.21
C GLU A 62 25.03 -9.93 7.92
N ASN A 63 23.75 -10.28 7.96
CA ASN A 63 22.82 -10.13 6.85
C ASN A 63 22.65 -8.66 6.47
N ARG A 64 22.64 -7.74 7.46
CA ARG A 64 22.60 -6.30 7.20
C ARG A 64 23.84 -5.82 6.43
N LEU A 65 25.02 -6.28 6.84
CA LEU A 65 26.27 -5.98 6.15
C LEU A 65 26.29 -6.57 4.74
N GLU A 66 25.78 -7.79 4.57
CA GLU A 66 25.68 -8.45 3.27
C GLU A 66 24.77 -7.69 2.32
N ILE A 67 23.59 -7.27 2.77
CA ILE A 67 22.70 -6.38 1.99
C ILE A 67 23.44 -5.09 1.63
N ALA A 68 24.08 -4.42 2.58
CA ALA A 68 24.81 -3.19 2.32
C ALA A 68 25.94 -3.36 1.29
N ASN A 69 26.56 -4.53 1.23
CA ASN A 69 27.57 -4.84 0.21
C ASN A 69 26.95 -5.08 -1.17
N TYR A 70 25.84 -5.80 -1.25
CA TYR A 70 25.10 -5.99 -2.51
C TYR A 70 24.58 -4.67 -3.08
N LEU A 71 24.15 -3.74 -2.23
CA LEU A 71 23.66 -2.42 -2.67
C LEU A 71 24.75 -1.52 -3.29
N LYS A 72 26.02 -1.90 -3.23
CA LYS A 72 27.13 -1.20 -3.91
C LYS A 72 27.32 -1.63 -5.37
N ASP A 73 26.53 -2.59 -5.87
CA ASP A 73 26.65 -3.09 -7.23
C ASP A 73 26.37 -1.96 -8.26
N PRO A 74 27.25 -1.75 -9.27
CA PRO A 74 27.11 -0.67 -10.23
C PRO A 74 25.79 -0.62 -11.00
N ILE A 75 25.07 -1.74 -11.15
CA ILE A 75 23.77 -1.74 -11.83
C ILE A 75 22.73 -0.88 -11.09
N LEU A 76 22.93 -0.64 -9.79
CA LEU A 76 22.02 0.14 -8.96
C LEU A 76 22.30 1.65 -9.04
N ASN A 77 23.36 2.10 -9.72
CA ASN A 77 23.74 3.52 -9.83
C ASN A 77 22.66 4.42 -10.47
N LEU A 78 21.68 3.82 -11.17
CA LEU A 78 20.56 4.55 -11.78
C LEU A 78 19.43 4.85 -10.78
N TYR A 79 19.52 4.34 -9.55
CA TYR A 79 18.45 4.40 -8.56
C TYR A 79 18.92 5.01 -7.24
N GLU A 80 18.01 5.69 -6.56
CA GLU A 80 18.17 6.09 -5.17
C GLU A 80 17.56 5.00 -4.28
N VAL A 81 18.38 4.14 -3.68
CA VAL A 81 17.90 3.08 -2.79
C VAL A 81 17.56 3.65 -1.42
N SER A 82 16.30 3.48 -1.02
CA SER A 82 15.74 4.05 0.20
C SER A 82 15.57 3.00 1.29
N PHE A 83 16.00 3.35 2.51
CA PHE A 83 15.81 2.57 3.73
C PHE A 83 14.61 3.08 4.55
N GLU A 84 13.95 4.15 4.09
CA GLU A 84 12.81 4.76 4.78
C GLU A 84 11.62 3.80 4.90
N PRO A 85 11.01 3.64 6.09
CA PRO A 85 9.85 2.79 6.32
C PRO A 85 8.68 3.06 5.36
N ASP A 86 8.42 4.32 5.01
CA ASP A 86 7.34 4.68 4.08
C ASP A 86 7.59 4.16 2.66
N VAL A 87 8.85 4.11 2.22
CA VAL A 87 9.19 3.57 0.89
C VAL A 87 9.10 2.04 0.91
N ILE A 88 9.55 1.39 1.99
CA ILE A 88 9.43 -0.06 2.17
C ILE A 88 7.95 -0.47 2.27
N ASP A 89 7.13 0.25 3.04
CA ASP A 89 5.70 -0.01 3.16
C ASP A 89 4.97 0.12 1.82
N ASN A 90 5.39 1.04 0.95
CA ASN A 90 4.74 1.27 -0.33
C ASN A 90 5.39 0.52 -1.51
N ASP A 91 6.30 -0.41 -1.24
CA ASP A 91 6.89 -1.28 -2.26
C ASP A 91 5.83 -2.23 -2.85
N SER A 92 5.37 -1.93 -4.07
CA SER A 92 4.39 -2.75 -4.77
C SER A 92 4.96 -4.09 -5.22
N SER A 93 6.24 -4.14 -5.61
CA SER A 93 6.89 -5.37 -6.11
C SER A 93 7.02 -6.40 -5.01
N ARG A 94 7.37 -5.97 -3.80
CA ARG A 94 7.48 -6.88 -2.66
C ARG A 94 6.10 -7.34 -2.13
N ARG A 95 5.10 -6.45 -2.10
CA ARG A 95 3.71 -6.85 -1.80
C ARG A 95 3.15 -7.82 -2.83
N TYR A 96 3.47 -7.60 -4.11
CA TYR A 96 3.14 -8.49 -5.20
C TYR A 96 3.77 -9.87 -5.01
N PHE A 97 5.08 -9.90 -4.70
CA PHE A 97 5.82 -11.13 -4.43
C PHE A 97 5.18 -11.96 -3.31
N GLU A 98 4.93 -11.40 -2.13
CA GLU A 98 4.35 -12.18 -1.02
C GLU A 98 2.93 -12.67 -1.33
N THR A 99 2.15 -11.84 -2.05
CA THR A 99 0.81 -12.23 -2.51
C THR A 99 0.88 -13.43 -3.45
N HIS A 100 1.75 -13.39 -4.46
CA HIS A 100 1.91 -14.50 -5.40
C HIS A 100 2.60 -15.71 -4.77
N LEU A 101 3.54 -15.52 -3.85
CA LEU A 101 4.14 -16.62 -3.10
C LEU A 101 3.08 -17.37 -2.31
N ALA A 102 2.16 -16.66 -1.64
CA ALA A 102 1.04 -17.32 -0.97
C ALA A 102 0.18 -18.12 -1.96
N TYR A 103 -0.17 -17.56 -3.12
CA TYR A 103 -0.93 -18.27 -4.15
C TYR A 103 -0.23 -19.54 -4.66
N GLU A 104 1.05 -19.43 -5.07
CA GLU A 104 1.82 -20.56 -5.59
C GLU A 104 2.10 -21.62 -4.52
N THR A 105 2.23 -21.20 -3.26
CA THR A 105 2.32 -22.11 -2.10
C THR A 105 1.05 -22.94 -1.98
N LEU A 106 -0.13 -22.32 -2.09
CA LEU A 106 -1.39 -23.06 -2.05
C LEU A 106 -1.51 -24.01 -3.25
N ALA A 107 -1.12 -23.58 -4.44
CA ALA A 107 -1.18 -24.40 -5.65
C ALA A 107 -0.29 -25.66 -5.56
N SER A 108 0.85 -25.57 -4.88
CA SER A 108 1.85 -26.65 -4.79
C SER A 108 1.76 -27.51 -3.53
N GLN A 109 1.29 -26.97 -2.40
CA GLN A 109 1.36 -27.63 -1.09
C GLN A 109 0.01 -28.13 -0.60
N LEU A 110 -1.11 -27.58 -1.08
CA LEU A 110 -2.44 -27.90 -0.54
C LEU A 110 -2.83 -29.37 -0.72
N ASP A 111 -2.38 -30.01 -1.80
CA ASP A 111 -2.67 -31.42 -2.08
C ASP A 111 -1.86 -32.41 -1.23
N LYS A 112 -0.87 -31.92 -0.47
CA LYS A 112 -0.18 -32.71 0.56
C LYS A 112 -1.05 -32.93 1.81
N LEU A 113 -2.20 -32.25 1.90
CA LEU A 113 -3.21 -32.46 2.93
C LEU A 113 -4.50 -32.94 2.28
N THR A 114 -5.13 -33.93 2.90
CA THR A 114 -6.43 -34.44 2.48
C THR A 114 -7.56 -33.58 3.03
N LEU A 115 -8.70 -33.56 2.34
CA LEU A 115 -9.90 -32.87 2.84
C LEU A 115 -10.34 -33.41 4.21
N ILE A 116 -10.28 -34.73 4.40
CA ILE A 116 -10.69 -35.40 5.64
C ILE A 116 -9.83 -34.92 6.83
N GLU A 117 -8.52 -34.76 6.65
CA GLU A 117 -7.63 -34.24 7.70
C GLU A 117 -8.00 -32.82 8.12
N LEU A 118 -8.30 -31.95 7.15
CA LEU A 118 -8.67 -30.56 7.41
C LEU A 118 -10.07 -30.41 8.03
N GLU A 119 -11.03 -31.20 7.58
CA GLU A 119 -12.37 -31.26 8.18
C GLU A 119 -12.33 -31.81 9.60
N LYS A 120 -11.53 -32.86 9.84
CA LYS A 120 -11.28 -33.39 11.18
C LYS A 120 -10.65 -32.34 12.08
N HIS A 121 -9.65 -31.61 11.59
CA HIS A 121 -9.04 -30.52 12.36
C HIS A 121 -10.03 -29.41 12.70
N LEU A 122 -10.84 -28.96 11.73
CA LEU A 122 -11.93 -28.00 11.99
C LEU A 122 -12.89 -28.53 13.07
N GLN A 123 -13.25 -29.80 13.01
CA GLN A 123 -14.13 -30.42 14.00
C GLN A 123 -13.50 -30.42 15.40
N LEU A 124 -12.22 -30.81 15.50
CA LEU A 124 -11.47 -30.76 16.76
C LEU A 124 -11.38 -29.34 17.33
N VAL A 125 -11.19 -28.32 16.47
CA VAL A 125 -11.21 -26.91 16.89
C VAL A 125 -12.58 -26.53 17.47
N LYS A 126 -13.70 -26.95 16.85
CA LYS A 126 -15.04 -26.68 17.41
C LYS A 126 -15.23 -27.35 18.78
N GLU A 127 -14.79 -28.59 18.92
CA GLU A 127 -14.89 -29.38 20.16
C GLU A 127 -14.04 -28.83 21.31
N THR A 128 -13.13 -27.90 21.05
CA THR A 128 -12.39 -27.22 22.13
C THR A 128 -13.26 -26.27 22.97
N ALA A 129 -14.44 -25.89 22.48
CA ALA A 129 -15.39 -25.04 23.17
C ALA A 129 -16.74 -25.76 23.37
N PRO A 130 -17.50 -25.42 24.42
CA PRO A 130 -18.86 -25.92 24.60
C PRO A 130 -19.80 -25.62 23.41
N ASP A 131 -20.80 -26.47 23.20
CA ASP A 131 -21.73 -26.37 22.07
C ASP A 131 -22.43 -25.02 21.94
N TYR A 132 -22.67 -24.30 23.04
CA TYR A 132 -23.33 -22.99 22.98
C TYR A 132 -22.49 -21.91 22.26
N TYR A 133 -21.20 -22.14 22.00
CA TYR A 133 -20.39 -21.27 21.14
C TYR A 133 -20.72 -21.46 19.64
N SER A 134 -21.47 -22.51 19.27
CA SER A 134 -21.75 -22.82 17.87
C SER A 134 -22.44 -21.70 17.13
N ASP A 135 -23.34 -20.99 17.81
CA ASP A 135 -24.12 -19.92 17.21
C ASP A 135 -23.23 -18.73 16.80
N LEU A 136 -22.11 -18.51 17.51
CA LEU A 136 -21.17 -17.41 17.24
C LEU A 136 -20.47 -17.57 15.89
N TYR A 137 -20.20 -18.81 15.45
CA TYR A 137 -19.50 -19.04 14.19
C TYR A 137 -20.38 -19.61 13.08
N THR A 138 -21.51 -20.25 13.40
CA THR A 138 -22.36 -20.92 12.39
C THR A 138 -22.88 -19.95 11.33
N ILE A 139 -23.16 -18.69 11.70
CA ILE A 139 -23.64 -17.66 10.75
C ILE A 139 -22.63 -17.44 9.62
N VAL A 140 -21.35 -17.29 9.95
CA VAL A 140 -20.26 -17.07 8.99
C VAL A 140 -19.98 -18.36 8.21
N LEU A 141 -19.91 -19.51 8.89
CA LEU A 141 -19.62 -20.79 8.24
C LEU A 141 -20.71 -21.23 7.26
N THR A 142 -21.97 -20.91 7.53
CA THR A 142 -23.11 -21.26 6.66
C THR A 142 -23.47 -20.18 5.65
N ILE A 143 -22.80 -19.01 5.70
CA ILE A 143 -22.95 -17.88 4.77
C ILE A 143 -24.45 -17.54 4.56
N LYS A 144 -25.21 -17.45 5.66
CA LYS A 144 -26.67 -17.29 5.61
C LYS A 144 -27.15 -15.83 5.49
N GLN A 145 -26.28 -14.84 5.69
CA GLN A 145 -26.67 -13.42 5.72
C GLN A 145 -26.12 -12.62 4.53
N GLN A 146 -26.92 -11.65 4.05
CA GLN A 146 -26.45 -10.62 3.11
C GLN A 146 -25.56 -9.56 3.77
N SER A 147 -25.58 -9.47 5.11
CA SER A 147 -24.78 -8.51 5.89
C SER A 147 -24.13 -9.21 7.09
N PHE A 148 -22.80 -9.27 7.12
CA PHE A 148 -22.03 -9.66 8.30
C PHE A 148 -21.97 -8.49 9.30
N GLY A 149 -21.88 -8.77 10.60
CA GLY A 149 -21.89 -7.77 11.65
C GLY A 149 -20.58 -6.97 11.68
N ASP A 150 -19.59 -7.49 12.40
CA ASP A 150 -18.30 -6.82 12.60
C ASP A 150 -17.35 -6.99 11.39
N ASN A 151 -16.17 -6.37 11.47
CA ASN A 151 -15.19 -6.43 10.37
C ASN A 151 -14.56 -7.82 10.21
N THR A 152 -14.46 -8.59 11.28
CA THR A 152 -13.88 -9.92 11.29
C THR A 152 -14.82 -10.91 10.59
N GLU A 153 -16.10 -10.90 10.97
CA GLU A 153 -17.14 -11.67 10.30
C GLU A 153 -17.24 -11.33 8.81
N LYS A 154 -17.11 -10.04 8.46
CA LYS A 154 -17.03 -9.60 7.06
C LYS A 154 -15.85 -10.23 6.34
N GLU A 155 -14.64 -10.11 6.88
CA GLU A 155 -13.43 -10.61 6.24
C GLU A 155 -13.52 -12.11 5.93
N TYR A 156 -13.89 -12.93 6.93
CA TYR A 156 -13.96 -14.38 6.78
C TYR A 156 -15.19 -14.83 6.01
N GLY A 157 -16.34 -14.21 6.25
CA GLY A 157 -17.57 -14.51 5.53
C GLY A 157 -17.47 -14.23 4.04
N PHE A 158 -16.85 -13.10 3.65
CA PHE A 158 -16.56 -12.82 2.25
C PHE A 158 -15.50 -13.76 1.68
N TYR A 159 -14.51 -14.21 2.44
CA TYR A 159 -13.55 -15.21 1.97
C TYR A 159 -14.27 -16.53 1.64
N LEU A 160 -15.03 -17.08 2.60
CA LEU A 160 -15.78 -18.33 2.41
C LEU A 160 -16.79 -18.22 1.27
N LYS A 161 -17.46 -17.07 1.14
CA LYS A 161 -18.34 -16.79 -0.01
C LYS A 161 -17.58 -16.84 -1.34
N LYS A 162 -16.43 -16.16 -1.45
CA LYS A 162 -15.62 -16.15 -2.69
C LYS A 162 -15.13 -17.55 -3.07
N LEU A 163 -14.76 -18.38 -2.09
CA LEU A 163 -14.39 -19.79 -2.32
C LEU A 163 -15.57 -20.60 -2.87
N ARG A 164 -16.75 -20.47 -2.25
CA ARG A 164 -17.96 -21.20 -2.67
C ARG A 164 -18.46 -20.75 -4.04
N ASP A 165 -18.46 -19.45 -4.28
CA ASP A 165 -19.00 -18.83 -5.50
C ASP A 165 -17.96 -18.88 -6.66
N ASN A 166 -16.80 -19.50 -6.45
CA ASN A 166 -15.69 -19.63 -7.41
C ASN A 166 -15.17 -18.28 -7.93
N GLU A 167 -15.14 -17.26 -7.07
CA GLU A 167 -14.67 -15.90 -7.41
C GLU A 167 -13.17 -15.71 -7.20
N ILE A 168 -12.53 -16.65 -6.49
CA ILE A 168 -11.07 -16.73 -6.26
C ILE A 168 -10.64 -18.19 -6.39
N PHE A 169 -9.37 -18.40 -6.74
CA PHE A 169 -8.83 -19.74 -6.99
C PHE A 169 -9.63 -20.49 -8.06
N THR A 170 -9.90 -19.82 -9.19
CA THR A 170 -10.76 -20.34 -10.26
C THR A 170 -10.21 -21.60 -10.92
N GLU A 171 -8.89 -21.68 -10.96
CA GLU A 171 -8.07 -22.74 -11.52
C GLU A 171 -7.85 -23.91 -10.55
N PHE A 172 -8.20 -23.74 -9.27
CA PHE A 172 -8.12 -24.82 -8.29
C PHE A 172 -9.26 -25.81 -8.53
N SER A 173 -9.10 -27.05 -8.06
CA SER A 173 -10.19 -28.03 -8.07
C SER A 173 -11.27 -27.65 -7.04
N GLU A 174 -12.48 -28.20 -7.20
CA GLU A 174 -13.53 -28.04 -6.18
C GLU A 174 -13.09 -28.61 -4.82
N GLU A 175 -12.37 -29.73 -4.82
CA GLU A 175 -11.80 -30.32 -3.60
C GLU A 175 -10.79 -29.38 -2.95
N SER A 176 -9.88 -28.80 -3.72
CA SER A 176 -8.91 -27.81 -3.22
C SER A 176 -9.60 -26.58 -2.61
N ARG A 177 -10.69 -26.08 -3.22
CA ARG A 177 -11.49 -25.00 -2.62
C ARG A 177 -12.19 -25.42 -1.32
N LYS A 178 -12.64 -26.68 -1.20
CA LYS A 178 -13.18 -27.22 0.07
C LYS A 178 -12.11 -27.33 1.15
N LYS A 179 -10.89 -27.76 0.79
CA LYS A 179 -9.73 -27.77 1.70
C LYS A 179 -9.44 -26.36 2.24
N LEU A 180 -9.42 -25.35 1.36
CA LEU A 180 -9.27 -23.95 1.75
C LEU A 180 -10.42 -23.49 2.67
N ALA A 181 -11.66 -23.85 2.36
CA ALA A 181 -12.81 -23.50 3.20
C ALA A 181 -12.67 -24.09 4.61
N ALA A 182 -12.21 -25.34 4.74
CA ALA A 182 -11.95 -25.96 6.03
C ALA A 182 -10.82 -25.25 6.82
N LEU A 183 -9.71 -24.90 6.15
CA LEU A 183 -8.61 -24.12 6.74
C LEU A 183 -9.09 -22.77 7.28
N VAL A 184 -9.76 -21.99 6.43
CA VAL A 184 -10.26 -20.64 6.77
C VAL A 184 -11.31 -20.72 7.89
N SER A 185 -12.18 -21.72 7.83
CA SER A 185 -13.16 -21.97 8.90
C SER A 185 -12.49 -22.27 10.23
N SER A 186 -11.40 -23.05 10.23
CA SER A 186 -10.67 -23.38 11.46
C SER A 186 -10.03 -22.14 12.10
N ALA A 187 -9.45 -21.26 11.29
CA ALA A 187 -8.92 -19.98 11.74
C ALA A 187 -10.01 -19.10 12.37
N PHE A 188 -11.17 -19.00 11.71
CA PHE A 188 -12.29 -18.19 12.19
C PHE A 188 -12.84 -18.72 13.52
N VAL A 189 -13.09 -20.03 13.62
CA VAL A 189 -13.61 -20.65 14.85
C VAL A 189 -12.63 -20.46 16.00
N ALA A 190 -11.33 -20.72 15.79
CA ALA A 190 -10.31 -20.53 16.81
C ALA A 190 -10.26 -19.08 17.32
N MET A 191 -10.36 -18.11 16.42
CA MET A 191 -10.37 -16.70 16.76
C MET A 191 -11.62 -16.29 17.56
N ILE A 192 -12.82 -16.72 17.15
CA ILE A 192 -14.06 -16.42 17.88
C ILE A 192 -14.03 -17.00 19.29
N ILE A 193 -13.54 -18.23 19.46
CA ILE A 193 -13.39 -18.85 20.78
C ILE A 193 -12.40 -18.06 21.64
N ALA A 194 -11.23 -17.74 21.09
CA ALA A 194 -10.18 -17.01 21.81
C ALA A 194 -10.61 -15.58 22.21
N ASP A 195 -11.38 -14.90 21.37
CA ASP A 195 -11.90 -13.56 21.64
C ASP A 195 -13.04 -13.58 22.67
N SER A 196 -13.96 -14.55 22.55
CA SER A 196 -15.11 -14.68 23.45
C SER A 196 -14.72 -15.14 24.85
N ASN A 197 -13.72 -16.01 24.96
CA ASN A 197 -13.20 -16.45 26.25
C ASN A 197 -11.69 -16.77 26.15
N PRO A 198 -10.84 -15.78 26.48
CA PRO A 198 -9.38 -15.94 26.40
C PRO A 198 -8.84 -17.09 27.25
N ASN A 199 -9.53 -17.51 28.32
CA ASN A 199 -9.05 -18.58 29.20
C ASN A 199 -9.32 -19.99 28.67
N LEU A 200 -10.10 -20.16 27.60
CA LEU A 200 -10.39 -21.49 27.04
C LEU A 200 -9.16 -22.14 26.41
N PHE A 201 -8.32 -21.33 25.76
CA PHE A 201 -7.09 -21.81 25.16
C PHE A 201 -5.88 -21.48 26.01
N PRO A 202 -4.90 -22.40 26.09
CA PRO A 202 -3.62 -22.10 26.73
C PRO A 202 -2.88 -20.97 26.00
N LEU A 203 -1.75 -20.52 26.57
CA LEU A 203 -0.83 -19.57 25.95
C LEU A 203 -1.50 -18.22 25.59
N ASP A 204 -2.29 -17.68 26.51
CA ASP A 204 -2.81 -16.31 26.39
C ASP A 204 -1.70 -15.29 26.70
N ILE A 205 -1.04 -14.80 25.65
CA ILE A 205 0.06 -13.83 25.74
C ILE A 205 -0.30 -12.47 25.15
N TYR A 206 -1.59 -12.20 24.88
CA TYR A 206 -2.00 -10.96 24.20
C TYR A 206 -1.74 -9.68 25.01
N GLY A 207 -1.43 -9.79 26.31
CA GLY A 207 -1.02 -8.68 27.19
C GLY A 207 0.48 -8.61 27.50
N GLU A 208 1.31 -9.39 26.80
CA GLU A 208 2.73 -9.56 27.11
C GLU A 208 3.64 -9.25 25.92
N GLY A 209 4.84 -8.75 26.23
CA GLY A 209 5.89 -8.48 25.24
C GLY A 209 5.35 -7.74 24.01
N ILE A 210 5.71 -8.24 22.83
CA ILE A 210 5.36 -7.63 21.54
C ILE A 210 3.85 -7.58 21.25
N TYR A 211 3.04 -8.34 21.99
CA TYR A 211 1.59 -8.28 21.90
C TYR A 211 0.98 -7.16 22.77
N ARG A 212 1.74 -6.38 23.54
CA ARG A 212 1.13 -5.23 24.23
C ARG A 212 0.66 -4.13 23.26
N PRO A 213 -0.43 -3.41 23.54
CA PRO A 213 -0.97 -2.39 22.62
C PRO A 213 0.05 -1.31 22.19
N GLU A 214 0.94 -0.91 23.08
CA GLU A 214 2.03 0.04 22.84
C GLU A 214 3.17 -0.52 21.98
N GLU A 215 3.32 -1.85 21.97
CA GLU A 215 4.41 -2.57 21.28
C GLU A 215 4.06 -2.91 19.83
N ARG A 216 2.78 -3.24 19.56
CA ARG A 216 2.27 -3.73 18.26
C ARG A 216 2.35 -2.72 17.12
N GLY A 217 2.23 -1.43 17.42
CA GLY A 217 2.40 -0.36 16.43
C GLY A 217 1.35 -0.20 15.34
N LYS A 218 0.26 -0.96 15.35
CA LYS A 218 -0.86 -0.78 14.39
C LYS A 218 -1.58 0.56 14.59
N LYS A 219 -1.82 1.27 13.49
CA LYS A 219 -2.64 2.50 13.43
C LYS A 219 -3.74 2.33 12.39
N VAL A 220 -5.00 2.35 12.82
CA VAL A 220 -6.15 2.24 11.90
C VAL A 220 -6.34 3.56 11.16
N ARG A 221 -6.52 3.51 9.84
CA ARG A 221 -6.87 4.66 9.00
C ARG A 221 -8.37 4.93 9.13
N ALA A 222 -8.76 6.20 9.15
CA ALA A 222 -10.18 6.54 9.06
C ALA A 222 -10.72 6.04 7.71
N ALA A 223 -11.74 5.19 7.74
CA ALA A 223 -12.34 4.65 6.53
C ALA A 223 -13.27 5.69 5.91
N ASP A 224 -12.97 6.13 4.68
CA ASP A 224 -13.92 6.87 3.87
C ASP A 224 -15.03 5.92 3.37
N LYS A 225 -16.29 6.37 3.42
CA LYS A 225 -17.47 5.56 3.05
C LYS A 225 -17.49 5.10 1.58
N LYS A 226 -16.54 5.52 0.75
CA LYS A 226 -16.47 5.24 -0.70
C LYS A 226 -15.30 4.35 -1.11
N THR A 227 -14.49 3.86 -0.17
CA THR A 227 -13.28 3.13 -0.53
C THR A 227 -13.60 1.65 -0.80
N SER A 228 -13.25 1.18 -2.00
CA SER A 228 -13.39 -0.22 -2.39
C SER A 228 -12.02 -0.90 -2.47
N THR A 229 -12.00 -2.21 -2.20
CA THR A 229 -10.82 -3.04 -2.42
C THR A 229 -10.99 -3.86 -3.69
N SER A 230 -10.00 -3.79 -4.58
CA SER A 230 -9.98 -4.54 -5.86
C SER A 230 -8.80 -5.50 -5.98
N ALA A 231 -7.85 -5.46 -5.05
CA ALA A 231 -6.68 -6.34 -5.03
C ALA A 231 -6.70 -7.28 -3.82
N LEU A 232 -6.33 -8.54 -4.05
CA LEU A 232 -6.10 -9.56 -3.04
C LEU A 232 -4.73 -9.35 -2.35
N GLY A 233 -4.42 -10.15 -1.36
CA GLY A 233 -3.10 -10.21 -0.74
C GLY A 233 -2.69 -8.94 -0.01
N LEU A 234 -1.41 -8.59 -0.09
CA LEU A 234 -0.84 -7.36 0.49
C LEU A 234 -0.92 -6.15 -0.45
N LEU A 235 -1.29 -6.35 -1.72
CA LEU A 235 -1.32 -5.29 -2.73
C LEU A 235 -2.36 -4.22 -2.37
N LYS A 236 -1.99 -2.95 -2.40
CA LYS A 236 -2.95 -1.86 -2.16
C LYS A 236 -3.82 -1.67 -3.40
N SER A 237 -5.05 -1.21 -3.20
CA SER A 237 -6.03 -1.08 -4.30
C SER A 237 -5.62 -0.14 -5.44
N HIS A 238 -4.67 0.77 -5.21
CA HIS A 238 -4.11 1.66 -6.24
C HIS A 238 -2.87 1.09 -6.95
N MET A 239 -2.34 -0.05 -6.49
CA MET A 239 -1.19 -0.69 -7.12
C MET A 239 -1.65 -1.35 -8.42
N PRO A 240 -0.94 -1.13 -9.54
CA PRO A 240 -1.39 -1.65 -10.82
C PRO A 240 -1.29 -3.17 -10.83
N LEU A 241 -2.23 -3.82 -11.51
CA LEU A 241 -2.29 -5.26 -11.73
C LEU A 241 -2.71 -5.53 -13.18
N ALA A 242 -2.25 -6.64 -13.74
CA ALA A 242 -2.76 -7.11 -15.02
C ALA A 242 -4.22 -7.57 -14.87
N ARG A 243 -5.00 -7.53 -15.96
CA ARG A 243 -6.43 -7.88 -15.93
C ARG A 243 -6.69 -9.36 -15.65
N ASP A 244 -5.71 -10.19 -15.99
CA ASP A 244 -5.67 -11.64 -15.85
C ASP A 244 -4.84 -12.08 -14.63
N ASP A 245 -4.40 -11.14 -13.79
CA ASP A 245 -3.64 -11.46 -12.59
C ASP A 245 -4.50 -12.16 -11.54
N ALA A 246 -4.00 -13.26 -10.97
CA ALA A 246 -4.69 -14.01 -9.92
C ALA A 246 -4.99 -13.17 -8.66
N ALA A 247 -4.19 -12.13 -8.39
CA ALA A 247 -4.39 -11.22 -7.28
C ALA A 247 -5.45 -10.12 -7.55
N LEU A 248 -5.98 -10.01 -8.78
CA LEU A 248 -7.07 -9.08 -9.09
C LEU A 248 -8.42 -9.69 -8.69
N MET A 249 -9.21 -8.97 -7.90
CA MET A 249 -10.56 -9.42 -7.53
C MET A 249 -11.50 -9.34 -8.74
N GLN A 250 -12.19 -10.43 -9.05
CA GLN A 250 -13.26 -10.43 -10.07
C GLN A 250 -14.37 -9.43 -9.75
N LYS A 251 -14.71 -9.31 -8.47
CA LYS A 251 -15.68 -8.36 -7.94
C LYS A 251 -15.04 -7.58 -6.79
N PRO A 252 -14.91 -6.25 -6.91
CA PRO A 252 -14.42 -5.41 -5.83
C PRO A 252 -15.32 -5.52 -4.59
N GLN A 253 -14.71 -5.38 -3.42
CA GLN A 253 -15.41 -5.38 -2.15
C GLN A 253 -15.69 -3.95 -1.70
N ASN A 254 -16.85 -3.73 -1.07
CA ASN A 254 -17.29 -2.43 -0.58
C ASN A 254 -16.79 -2.13 0.85
N PHE A 255 -15.68 -2.73 1.25
CA PHE A 255 -14.99 -2.46 2.50
C PHE A 255 -13.48 -2.59 2.29
N LEU A 256 -12.72 -1.92 3.15
CA LEU A 256 -11.26 -2.01 3.12
C LEU A 256 -10.79 -3.31 3.76
N LYS A 257 -9.94 -4.04 3.04
CA LYS A 257 -9.21 -5.17 3.63
C LYS A 257 -8.15 -4.69 4.64
N PRO A 258 -7.65 -5.57 5.53
CA PRO A 258 -6.61 -5.27 6.52
C PRO A 258 -5.42 -4.45 6.02
N SER A 259 -4.88 -4.79 4.85
CA SER A 259 -3.71 -4.09 4.28
C SER A 259 -3.97 -2.66 3.84
N ASP A 260 -5.24 -2.30 3.60
CA ASP A 260 -5.67 -0.97 3.16
C ASP A 260 -6.19 -0.11 4.33
N GLN A 261 -6.74 -0.73 5.38
CA GLN A 261 -7.31 -0.04 6.55
C GLN A 261 -6.29 0.35 7.62
N SER A 262 -5.02 -0.05 7.48
CA SER A 262 -4.00 0.14 8.51
C SER A 262 -2.76 0.86 8.00
N THR A 263 -2.04 1.46 8.92
CA THR A 263 -0.68 1.97 8.80
C THR A 263 0.02 1.71 10.14
N PHE A 264 1.22 2.26 10.32
CA PHE A 264 2.06 1.95 11.46
C PHE A 264 2.38 3.19 12.31
N LYS A 265 2.77 2.95 13.56
CA LYS A 265 3.38 3.92 14.48
C LYS A 265 4.89 3.68 14.45
N PRO A 266 5.70 4.59 13.87
CA PRO A 266 7.13 4.37 13.67
C PRO A 266 7.90 3.98 14.93
N ASP A 267 7.52 4.52 16.09
CA ASP A 267 8.25 4.34 17.35
C ASP A 267 7.96 3.00 18.05
N ALA A 268 6.92 2.26 17.61
CA ALA A 268 6.55 1.00 18.22
C ALA A 268 7.66 -0.06 17.98
N PRO A 269 8.08 -0.81 19.00
CA PRO A 269 9.16 -1.80 18.85
C PRO A 269 8.92 -2.84 17.76
N TRP A 270 7.70 -3.34 17.55
CA TRP A 270 7.41 -4.25 16.43
C TRP A 270 7.71 -3.63 15.07
N VAL A 271 7.28 -2.38 14.91
CA VAL A 271 7.44 -1.63 13.66
C VAL A 271 8.93 -1.38 13.39
N ARG A 272 9.69 -1.02 14.43
CA ARG A 272 11.15 -0.86 14.34
C ARG A 272 11.84 -2.17 13.97
N ASP A 273 11.49 -3.28 14.62
CA ASP A 273 12.04 -4.60 14.26
C ASP A 273 11.74 -4.95 12.80
N ASN A 274 10.46 -4.90 12.40
CA ASN A 274 10.01 -5.25 11.05
C ASN A 274 10.73 -4.45 9.96
N PHE A 275 10.81 -3.12 10.10
CA PHE A 275 11.48 -2.27 9.11
C PHE A 275 13.02 -2.31 9.20
N SER A 276 13.60 -2.65 10.35
CA SER A 276 15.06 -2.86 10.47
C SER A 276 15.58 -4.06 9.65
N ARG A 277 14.68 -4.96 9.25
CA ARG A 277 14.94 -6.09 8.34
C ARG A 277 14.97 -5.67 6.87
N LEU A 278 14.63 -4.42 6.56
CA LEU A 278 14.76 -3.72 5.26
C LEU A 278 13.85 -4.18 4.12
N VAL A 279 13.36 -5.42 4.13
CA VAL A 279 12.66 -6.01 2.97
C VAL A 279 11.19 -6.30 3.20
N HIS A 280 10.72 -6.34 4.45
CA HIS A 280 9.32 -6.73 4.72
C HIS A 280 8.38 -5.54 4.46
N PRO A 281 7.48 -5.64 3.46
CA PRO A 281 6.52 -4.59 3.21
C PRO A 281 5.48 -4.70 4.33
N PHE A 282 4.85 -3.59 4.71
CA PHE A 282 3.72 -3.61 5.62
C PHE A 282 4.05 -3.94 7.09
N SER A 283 3.38 -3.21 7.99
CA SER A 283 3.31 -3.56 9.40
C SER A 283 1.90 -3.33 9.93
N ASN A 284 1.25 -4.42 10.35
CA ASN A 284 -0.07 -4.46 10.97
C ASN A 284 -0.08 -5.21 12.30
N SER A 285 1.10 -5.35 12.92
CA SER A 285 1.41 -6.12 14.14
C SER A 285 1.78 -7.57 13.87
N ILE A 286 2.44 -8.21 14.84
CA ILE A 286 2.58 -9.66 14.88
C ILE A 286 1.21 -10.36 14.77
N SER A 287 1.15 -11.48 14.03
CA SER A 287 -0.12 -12.14 13.71
C SER A 287 -0.82 -12.70 14.94
N GLY A 288 -1.96 -12.10 15.29
CA GLY A 288 -2.88 -12.63 16.29
C GLY A 288 -3.62 -13.87 15.81
N THR A 289 -3.92 -13.97 14.51
CA THR A 289 -4.65 -15.12 13.96
C THR A 289 -3.85 -16.40 14.03
N LEU A 290 -2.54 -16.37 13.71
CA LEU A 290 -1.72 -17.56 13.86
C LEU A 290 -1.60 -17.95 15.33
N LEU A 291 -1.47 -16.99 16.25
CA LEU A 291 -1.43 -17.29 17.68
C LEU A 291 -2.72 -17.98 18.14
N CYS A 292 -3.92 -17.51 17.76
CA CYS A 292 -5.18 -18.20 18.05
C CYS A 292 -5.16 -19.66 17.54
N GLN A 293 -4.64 -19.89 16.34
CA GLN A 293 -4.54 -21.23 15.77
C GLN A 293 -3.58 -22.13 16.53
N LEU A 294 -2.42 -21.62 16.94
CA LEU A 294 -1.44 -22.34 17.78
C LEU A 294 -2.02 -22.68 19.15
N ARG A 295 -2.74 -21.72 19.75
CA ARG A 295 -3.45 -21.90 21.03
C ARG A 295 -4.51 -23.00 20.95
N ALA A 296 -5.29 -23.03 19.87
CA ALA A 296 -6.25 -24.11 19.61
C ALA A 296 -5.55 -25.46 19.41
N LEU A 297 -4.46 -25.51 18.65
CA LEU A 297 -3.66 -26.73 18.46
C LEU A 297 -3.14 -27.30 19.79
N LEU A 298 -2.64 -26.45 20.69
CA LEU A 298 -2.21 -26.87 22.03
C LEU A 298 -3.36 -27.46 22.86
N LYS A 299 -4.55 -26.87 22.78
CA LYS A 299 -5.74 -27.37 23.48
C LYS A 299 -6.16 -28.74 22.97
N ILE A 300 -6.19 -28.93 21.64
CA ILE A 300 -6.55 -30.21 21.01
C ILE A 300 -5.57 -31.30 21.42
N LYS A 301 -4.27 -31.01 21.37
CA LYS A 301 -3.20 -31.94 21.74
C LYS A 301 -3.27 -32.37 23.22
N GLY A 302 -3.67 -31.46 24.11
CA GLY A 302 -3.87 -31.76 25.53
C GLY A 302 -5.13 -32.57 25.86
N THR A 303 -5.98 -32.85 24.86
CA THR A 303 -7.24 -33.57 25.04
C THR A 303 -7.10 -34.99 24.48
N PRO A 304 -7.46 -36.06 25.22
CA PRO A 304 -7.44 -37.42 24.69
C PRO A 304 -8.34 -37.50 23.45
N PRO A 305 -7.90 -38.16 22.35
CA PRO A 305 -8.74 -38.27 21.16
C PRO A 305 -10.03 -39.02 21.52
N PRO A 306 -11.21 -38.54 21.10
CA PRO A 306 -12.44 -39.30 21.28
C PRO A 306 -12.32 -40.63 20.51
N ASN A 307 -12.54 -41.73 21.24
CA ASN A 307 -12.70 -43.13 20.80
C ASN A 307 -12.23 -43.46 19.36
N ASN A 308 -11.11 -44.19 19.23
CA ASN A 308 -10.73 -44.99 18.05
C ASN A 308 -10.67 -44.27 16.68
N SER A 309 -10.48 -42.95 16.61
CA SER A 309 -10.24 -42.30 15.32
C SER A 309 -8.82 -42.63 14.81
N GLN A 310 -8.68 -43.64 13.95
CA GLN A 310 -7.42 -44.01 13.28
C GLN A 310 -6.96 -43.00 12.22
N VAL A 311 -7.70 -41.90 11.99
CA VAL A 311 -7.33 -40.87 11.02
C VAL A 311 -6.14 -40.08 11.56
N GLU A 312 -5.02 -40.11 10.84
CA GLU A 312 -3.82 -39.31 11.14
C GLU A 312 -4.20 -37.84 11.33
N SER A 313 -3.74 -37.26 12.44
CA SER A 313 -3.97 -35.85 12.70
C SER A 313 -2.92 -34.97 12.02
N ILE A 314 -3.20 -33.68 11.86
CA ILE A 314 -2.26 -32.67 11.37
C ILE A 314 -0.98 -32.59 12.24
N TYR A 315 -1.08 -33.01 13.50
CA TYR A 315 0.04 -33.12 14.45
C TYR A 315 0.68 -34.53 14.48
N SER A 316 0.37 -35.41 13.54
CA SER A 316 0.95 -36.77 13.51
C SER A 316 2.44 -36.78 13.12
N SER A 317 2.92 -35.73 12.44
CA SER A 317 4.34 -35.57 12.11
C SER A 317 4.75 -34.11 11.98
N THR A 318 6.05 -33.85 12.14
CA THR A 318 6.67 -32.53 11.91
C THR A 318 6.37 -32.01 10.51
N ASP A 319 6.44 -32.86 9.48
CA ASP A 319 6.22 -32.46 8.09
C ASP A 319 4.76 -32.07 7.81
N LYS A 320 3.80 -32.80 8.39
CA LYS A 320 2.38 -32.44 8.26
C LYS A 320 2.06 -31.13 8.97
N MET A 321 2.60 -30.92 10.17
CA MET A 321 2.40 -29.66 10.88
C MET A 321 3.03 -28.50 10.11
N LYS A 322 4.26 -28.69 9.60
CA LYS A 322 4.95 -27.71 8.77
C LYS A 322 4.12 -27.35 7.53
N THR A 323 3.65 -28.35 6.80
CA THR A 323 2.78 -28.18 5.62
C THR A 323 1.49 -27.44 5.97
N PHE A 324 0.82 -27.83 7.06
CA PHE A 324 -0.39 -27.15 7.53
C PHE A 324 -0.15 -25.67 7.84
N LEU A 325 0.90 -25.33 8.59
CA LEU A 325 1.22 -23.94 8.91
C LEU A 325 1.54 -23.13 7.65
N THR A 326 2.30 -23.72 6.72
CA THR A 326 2.61 -23.10 5.42
C THR A 326 1.34 -22.77 4.63
N VAL A 327 0.41 -23.72 4.44
CA VAL A 327 -0.82 -23.47 3.68
C VAL A 327 -1.83 -22.61 4.45
N PHE A 328 -1.85 -22.69 5.78
CA PHE A 328 -2.68 -21.86 6.65
C PHE A 328 -2.31 -20.38 6.50
N ILE A 329 -1.01 -20.07 6.61
CA ILE A 329 -0.48 -18.71 6.43
C ILE A 329 -0.77 -18.22 5.02
N ALA A 330 -0.50 -19.04 4.01
CA ALA A 330 -0.72 -18.68 2.61
C ALA A 330 -2.19 -18.39 2.30
N ALA A 331 -3.14 -19.18 2.81
CA ALA A 331 -4.57 -18.96 2.63
C ALA A 331 -5.01 -17.60 3.17
N LEU A 332 -4.62 -17.28 4.41
CA LEU A 332 -4.99 -16.02 5.05
C LEU A 332 -4.31 -14.81 4.40
N LEU A 333 -3.03 -14.93 4.04
CA LEU A 333 -2.31 -13.86 3.37
C LEU A 333 -2.96 -13.55 2.02
N PHE A 334 -3.18 -14.56 1.17
CA PHE A 334 -3.65 -14.32 -0.19
C PHE A 334 -5.02 -13.64 -0.24
N ASN A 335 -5.97 -13.98 0.64
CA ASN A 335 -7.29 -13.35 0.55
C ASN A 335 -7.33 -11.89 1.03
N SER A 336 -6.79 -11.61 2.22
CA SER A 336 -6.99 -10.33 2.90
C SER A 336 -5.73 -9.52 3.16
N GLY A 337 -4.54 -10.15 3.09
CA GLY A 337 -3.29 -9.52 3.46
C GLY A 337 -3.30 -8.99 4.89
N GLY A 338 -3.89 -9.75 5.81
CA GLY A 338 -3.93 -9.43 7.24
C GLY A 338 -2.56 -9.07 7.81
N HIS A 339 -1.53 -9.78 7.38
CA HIS A 339 -0.16 -9.70 7.87
C HIS A 339 0.79 -10.04 6.72
N SER A 340 2.02 -9.49 6.75
CA SER A 340 3.09 -9.98 5.87
C SER A 340 3.49 -11.42 6.24
N LEU A 341 4.24 -12.12 5.38
CA LEU A 341 4.78 -13.44 5.72
C LEU A 341 5.62 -13.41 7.01
N HIS A 342 6.41 -12.36 7.20
CA HIS A 342 7.19 -12.19 8.42
C HIS A 342 6.29 -12.01 9.65
N GLU A 343 5.26 -11.17 9.56
CA GLU A 343 4.29 -10.97 10.64
C GLU A 343 3.51 -12.25 10.96
N PHE A 344 3.20 -13.06 9.94
CA PHE A 344 2.55 -14.36 10.11
C PHE A 344 3.47 -15.39 10.75
N VAL A 345 4.74 -15.51 10.36
CA VAL A 345 5.64 -16.55 10.90
C VAL A 345 6.17 -16.19 12.30
N SER A 346 6.27 -14.90 12.63
CA SER A 346 6.89 -14.43 13.88
C SER A 346 6.36 -15.02 15.19
N PRO A 347 5.07 -15.36 15.35
CA PRO A 347 4.58 -16.07 16.52
C PRO A 347 5.33 -17.38 16.79
N LEU A 348 5.76 -18.12 15.75
CA LEU A 348 6.54 -19.37 15.89
C LEU A 348 7.92 -19.14 16.50
N GLY A 349 8.45 -17.92 16.39
CA GLY A 349 9.74 -17.52 16.92
C GLY A 349 9.76 -17.21 18.42
N LEU A 350 8.59 -17.02 19.03
CA LEU A 350 8.46 -16.62 20.44
C LEU A 350 8.84 -17.77 21.38
N ASP A 351 9.64 -17.48 22.40
CA ASP A 351 10.13 -18.50 23.34
C ASP A 351 8.98 -19.28 24.00
N LYS A 352 7.94 -18.60 24.49
CA LYS A 352 6.76 -19.26 25.06
C LYS A 352 6.03 -20.18 24.08
N VAL A 353 6.05 -19.87 22.78
CA VAL A 353 5.45 -20.74 21.73
C VAL A 353 6.37 -21.93 21.49
N LYS A 354 7.68 -21.72 21.35
CA LYS A 354 8.66 -22.81 21.19
C LYS A 354 8.60 -23.78 22.37
N ASP A 355 8.56 -23.27 23.60
CA ASP A 355 8.45 -24.08 24.81
C ASP A 355 7.18 -24.93 24.83
N ALA A 356 6.04 -24.35 24.40
CA ALA A 356 4.75 -25.05 24.36
C ALA A 356 4.70 -26.18 23.30
N PHE A 357 5.57 -26.13 22.30
CA PHE A 357 5.68 -27.12 21.22
C PHE A 357 7.02 -27.87 21.22
N ALA A 358 7.76 -27.87 22.34
CA ALA A 358 9.11 -28.44 22.43
C ALA A 358 9.20 -29.95 22.17
N ASP A 359 8.09 -30.68 22.34
CA ASP A 359 7.97 -32.11 22.03
C ASP A 359 7.77 -32.40 20.54
N ILE A 360 7.47 -31.38 19.72
CA ILE A 360 7.46 -31.52 18.27
C ILE A 360 8.89 -31.39 17.77
N GLN A 361 9.41 -32.49 17.23
CA GLN A 361 10.78 -32.56 16.75
C GLN A 361 11.09 -31.42 15.77
N ARG A 362 12.11 -30.62 16.09
CA ARG A 362 12.61 -29.50 15.28
C ARG A 362 11.58 -28.39 15.03
N PHE A 363 10.65 -28.16 15.96
CA PHE A 363 9.69 -27.05 15.87
C PHE A 363 10.38 -25.68 15.78
N ASP A 364 11.51 -25.51 16.46
CA ASP A 364 12.35 -24.32 16.44
C ASP A 364 12.88 -23.96 15.04
N THR A 365 12.89 -24.92 14.10
CA THR A 365 13.29 -24.68 12.71
C THR A 365 12.15 -24.20 11.83
N PHE A 366 10.94 -23.96 12.34
CA PHE A 366 9.80 -23.48 11.54
C PHE A 366 9.92 -21.99 11.23
N THR A 367 11.00 -21.62 10.55
CA THR A 367 11.34 -20.24 10.19
C THR A 367 10.73 -19.84 8.84
N LEU A 368 10.78 -18.55 8.53
CA LEU A 368 10.29 -18.03 7.24
C LEU A 368 11.02 -18.68 6.05
N GLU A 369 12.33 -18.84 6.17
CA GLU A 369 13.17 -19.55 5.20
C GLU A 369 12.71 -21.00 5.03
N GLU A 370 12.53 -21.73 6.13
CA GLU A 370 12.18 -23.14 6.08
C GLU A 370 10.77 -23.37 5.48
N LEU A 371 9.81 -22.52 5.83
CA LEU A 371 8.42 -22.67 5.40
C LEU A 371 8.17 -22.22 3.96
N PHE A 372 8.89 -21.18 3.49
CA PHE A 372 8.58 -20.49 2.24
C PHE A 372 9.71 -20.42 1.22
N LEU A 373 10.92 -20.90 1.56
CA LEU A 373 12.03 -21.09 0.61
C LEU A 373 12.44 -22.56 0.53
N THR A 374 13.00 -23.13 1.61
CA THR A 374 13.62 -24.47 1.60
C THR A 374 12.64 -25.57 1.18
N ASN A 375 11.45 -25.61 1.78
CA ASN A 375 10.44 -26.66 1.50
C ASN A 375 9.42 -26.25 0.41
N ASN A 376 9.64 -25.11 -0.23
CA ASN A 376 8.68 -24.48 -1.11
C ASN A 376 9.36 -23.75 -2.30
N GLN A 377 10.53 -24.25 -2.70
CA GLN A 377 11.42 -23.57 -3.63
C GLN A 377 10.77 -23.33 -5.01
N ASP A 378 10.01 -24.29 -5.53
CA ASP A 378 9.35 -24.15 -6.83
C ASP A 378 8.32 -23.00 -6.82
N ALA A 379 7.46 -22.96 -5.81
CA ALA A 379 6.50 -21.87 -5.63
C ALA A 379 7.19 -20.52 -5.39
N PHE A 380 8.29 -20.52 -4.63
CA PHE A 380 9.14 -19.35 -4.43
C PHE A 380 9.71 -18.82 -5.74
N ASP A 381 10.30 -19.69 -6.57
CA ASP A 381 10.93 -19.30 -7.82
C ASP A 381 9.92 -18.79 -8.85
N VAL A 382 8.72 -19.39 -8.91
CA VAL A 382 7.62 -18.89 -9.74
C VAL A 382 7.16 -17.50 -9.27
N ALA A 383 6.92 -17.32 -7.97
CA ALA A 383 6.51 -16.03 -7.42
C ALA A 383 7.58 -14.94 -7.60
N LEU A 384 8.86 -15.31 -7.45
CA LEU A 384 10.00 -14.43 -7.66
C LEU A 384 10.10 -13.99 -9.12
N SER A 385 9.95 -14.91 -10.08
CA SER A 385 9.94 -14.59 -11.50
C SER A 385 8.81 -13.62 -11.84
N LYS A 386 7.60 -13.88 -11.35
CA LYS A 386 6.46 -12.96 -11.54
C LYS A 386 6.72 -11.59 -10.93
N ALA A 387 7.36 -11.53 -9.76
CA ALA A 387 7.72 -10.27 -9.10
C ALA A 387 8.80 -9.50 -9.89
N ILE A 388 9.79 -10.18 -10.47
CA ILE A 388 10.80 -9.56 -11.35
C ILE A 388 10.11 -8.90 -12.55
N ASP A 389 9.22 -9.63 -13.23
CA ASP A 389 8.48 -9.12 -14.38
C ASP A 389 7.61 -7.92 -13.99
N TYR A 390 6.89 -8.03 -12.87
CA TYR A 390 6.10 -6.96 -12.31
C TYR A 390 6.95 -5.71 -12.03
N ASN A 391 8.05 -5.87 -11.31
CA ASN A 391 8.96 -4.77 -10.96
C ASN A 391 9.52 -4.08 -12.21
N ASN A 392 9.91 -4.85 -13.22
CA ASN A 392 10.38 -4.31 -14.48
C ASN A 392 9.31 -3.45 -15.18
N GLN A 393 8.03 -3.79 -15.08
CA GLN A 393 6.94 -2.95 -15.58
C GLN A 393 6.73 -1.70 -14.72
N ILE A 394 6.78 -1.81 -13.39
CA ILE A 394 6.65 -0.66 -12.48
C ILE A 394 7.75 0.37 -12.73
N LEU A 395 9.00 -0.08 -12.88
CA LEU A 395 10.13 0.80 -13.19
C LEU A 395 9.93 1.51 -14.53
N LYS A 396 9.46 0.79 -15.57
CA LYS A 396 9.13 1.41 -16.88
C LYS A 396 8.01 2.44 -16.77
N ILE A 397 6.92 2.12 -16.08
CA ILE A 397 5.81 3.06 -15.85
C ILE A 397 6.31 4.31 -15.13
N THR A 398 7.17 4.14 -14.12
CA THR A 398 7.74 5.26 -13.37
C THR A 398 8.62 6.13 -14.26
N ALA A 399 9.50 5.54 -15.06
CA ALA A 399 10.35 6.26 -16.00
C ALA A 399 9.53 7.05 -17.04
N VAL A 400 8.51 6.43 -17.65
CA VAL A 400 7.62 7.10 -18.61
C VAL A 400 6.85 8.25 -17.95
N ASN A 401 6.38 8.06 -16.71
CA ASN A 401 5.70 9.13 -15.98
C ASN A 401 6.63 10.31 -15.64
N GLU A 402 7.90 10.04 -15.32
CA GLU A 402 8.92 11.08 -15.14
C GLU A 402 9.19 11.84 -16.44
N GLU A 403 9.32 11.13 -17.57
CA GLU A 403 9.47 11.72 -18.91
C GLU A 403 8.28 12.60 -19.29
N ILE A 404 7.05 12.11 -19.13
CA ILE A 404 5.82 12.87 -19.40
C ILE A 404 5.76 14.15 -18.55
N LYS A 405 6.15 14.08 -17.27
CA LYS A 405 6.20 15.27 -16.40
C LYS A 405 7.21 16.30 -16.89
N GLN A 406 8.38 15.87 -17.36
CA GLN A 406 9.40 16.76 -17.91
C GLN A 406 8.92 17.41 -19.22
N LEU A 407 8.38 16.63 -20.15
CA LEU A 407 7.82 17.14 -21.41
C LEU A 407 6.67 18.12 -21.17
N LYS A 408 5.79 17.81 -20.20
CA LYS A 408 4.70 18.71 -19.81
C LYS A 408 5.25 20.03 -19.26
N LYS A 409 6.28 19.99 -18.41
CA LYS A 409 6.92 21.19 -17.86
C LYS A 409 7.51 22.07 -18.98
N GLU A 410 8.18 21.47 -19.96
CA GLU A 410 8.71 22.20 -21.12
C GLU A 410 7.61 22.79 -22.01
N TYR A 411 6.56 22.02 -22.27
CA TYR A 411 5.40 22.49 -23.01
C TYR A 411 4.72 23.67 -22.29
N ASP A 412 4.42 23.52 -21.01
CA ASP A 412 3.82 24.57 -20.17
C ASP A 412 4.72 25.83 -20.16
N LYS A 413 6.06 25.68 -20.09
CA LYS A 413 7.01 26.80 -20.19
C LYS A 413 6.82 27.59 -21.50
N ARG A 414 6.85 26.90 -22.65
CA ARG A 414 6.74 27.53 -23.98
C ARG A 414 5.37 28.19 -24.17
N THR A 415 4.29 27.51 -23.78
CA THR A 415 2.93 28.04 -23.90
C THR A 415 2.73 29.26 -23.02
N LEU A 416 3.25 29.25 -21.78
CA LEU A 416 3.20 30.41 -20.90
C LEU A 416 4.02 31.58 -21.43
N GLU A 417 5.22 31.35 -21.96
CA GLU A 417 6.05 32.39 -22.55
C GLU A 417 5.31 33.11 -23.70
N VAL A 418 4.68 32.37 -24.61
CA VAL A 418 3.86 32.94 -25.69
C VAL A 418 2.65 33.69 -25.13
N ALA A 419 1.94 33.12 -24.16
CA ALA A 419 0.79 33.75 -23.54
C ALA A 419 1.16 35.06 -22.81
N ILE A 420 2.28 35.08 -22.09
CA ILE A 420 2.80 36.27 -21.40
C ILE A 420 3.15 37.35 -22.43
N ASN A 421 3.90 36.99 -23.48
CA ASN A 421 4.32 37.94 -24.52
C ASN A 421 3.13 38.54 -25.27
N THR A 422 2.09 37.75 -25.53
CA THR A 422 0.87 38.19 -26.25
C THR A 422 -0.20 38.81 -25.35
N SER A 423 -0.02 38.76 -24.03
CA SER A 423 -0.99 39.33 -23.07
C SER A 423 -1.10 40.85 -23.20
N THR A 424 -2.24 41.38 -22.76
CA THR A 424 -2.52 42.82 -22.71
C THR A 424 -1.89 43.52 -21.51
N PHE A 425 -1.08 42.82 -20.72
CA PHE A 425 -0.42 43.38 -19.55
C PHE A 425 0.63 44.42 -19.93
N LYS A 426 0.92 45.33 -18.99
CA LYS A 426 2.00 46.32 -19.12
C LYS A 426 3.34 45.61 -19.33
N ALA A 427 4.27 46.28 -20.01
CA ALA A 427 5.60 45.73 -20.33
C ALA A 427 6.35 45.24 -19.07
N GLU A 428 6.29 46.00 -17.98
CA GLU A 428 6.88 45.66 -16.69
C GLU A 428 6.26 44.39 -16.09
N THR A 429 4.93 44.30 -16.04
CA THR A 429 4.22 43.10 -15.57
C THR A 429 4.57 41.86 -16.39
N ARG A 430 4.67 41.99 -17.72
CA ARG A 430 5.12 40.90 -18.60
C ARG A 430 6.55 40.50 -18.28
N SER A 431 7.46 41.47 -18.09
CA SER A 431 8.85 41.21 -17.71
C SER A 431 8.94 40.45 -16.39
N ASN A 432 8.11 40.79 -15.39
CA ASN A 432 8.11 40.11 -14.11
C ASN A 432 7.63 38.65 -14.23
N PHE A 433 6.59 38.40 -15.02
CA PHE A 433 6.14 37.03 -15.31
C PHE A 433 7.18 36.22 -16.10
N LEU A 434 7.85 36.84 -17.08
CA LEU A 434 8.94 36.18 -17.82
C LEU A 434 10.12 35.83 -16.91
N HIS A 435 10.46 36.69 -15.95
CA HIS A 435 11.50 36.40 -14.97
C HIS A 435 11.16 35.19 -14.09
N GLN A 436 9.87 34.98 -13.79
CA GLN A 436 9.41 33.82 -13.03
C GLN A 436 9.41 32.48 -13.81
N LEU A 437 9.50 32.49 -15.14
CA LEU A 437 9.52 31.25 -15.95
C LEU A 437 10.67 30.31 -15.57
N GLU A 438 11.77 30.86 -15.05
CA GLU A 438 12.97 30.09 -14.70
C GLU A 438 12.94 29.53 -13.27
N THR A 439 12.00 29.97 -12.43
CA THR A 439 11.97 29.59 -11.00
C THR A 439 10.90 28.55 -10.68
N ASN A 440 9.63 28.78 -11.03
CA ASN A 440 8.54 27.86 -10.72
C ASN A 440 7.38 27.97 -11.72
N ILE A 441 7.39 27.10 -12.74
CA ILE A 441 6.40 27.09 -13.82
C ILE A 441 4.98 26.81 -13.32
N ASP A 442 4.80 25.89 -12.38
CA ASP A 442 3.47 25.54 -11.87
C ASP A 442 2.84 26.70 -11.09
N SER A 443 3.62 27.35 -10.22
CA SER A 443 3.18 28.55 -9.49
C SER A 443 2.93 29.72 -10.45
N LEU A 444 3.81 29.92 -11.43
CA LEU A 444 3.67 30.96 -12.45
C LEU A 444 2.37 30.78 -13.25
N LYS A 445 2.06 29.56 -13.69
CA LYS A 445 0.85 29.24 -14.44
C LYS A 445 -0.39 29.74 -13.72
N ILE A 446 -0.49 29.43 -12.43
CA ILE A 446 -1.60 29.85 -11.58
C ILE A 446 -1.61 31.38 -11.44
N CYS A 447 -0.48 32.01 -11.14
CA CYS A 447 -0.38 33.46 -10.98
C CYS A 447 -0.80 34.21 -12.25
N PHE A 448 -0.38 33.70 -13.41
CA PHE A 448 -0.71 34.25 -14.72
C PHE A 448 -2.20 34.09 -15.04
N GLU A 449 -2.77 32.89 -14.89
CA GLU A 449 -4.21 32.64 -15.12
C GLU A 449 -5.10 33.51 -14.23
N LEU A 450 -4.73 33.68 -12.96
CA LEU A 450 -5.45 34.55 -12.03
C LEU A 450 -5.34 36.03 -12.44
N SER A 451 -4.16 36.45 -12.89
CA SER A 451 -3.95 37.82 -13.38
C SER A 451 -4.78 38.10 -14.63
N VAL A 452 -4.92 37.12 -15.53
CA VAL A 452 -5.78 37.23 -16.73
C VAL A 452 -7.25 37.39 -16.32
N LYS A 453 -7.71 36.62 -15.32
CA LYS A 453 -9.08 36.78 -14.77
C LYS A 453 -9.29 38.17 -14.16
N MET A 454 -8.31 38.70 -13.43
CA MET A 454 -8.39 40.06 -12.89
C MET A 454 -8.44 41.13 -13.99
N GLN A 455 -7.63 40.97 -15.03
CA GLN A 455 -7.63 41.88 -16.17
C GLN A 455 -8.97 41.86 -16.91
N ASN A 456 -9.56 40.68 -17.12
CA ASN A 456 -10.88 40.55 -17.72
C ASN A 456 -11.95 41.24 -16.87
N LEU A 457 -11.89 41.10 -15.53
CA LEU A 457 -12.81 41.78 -14.63
C LEU A 457 -12.72 43.31 -14.71
N ILE A 458 -11.50 43.86 -14.89
CA ILE A 458 -11.31 45.31 -15.14
C ILE A 458 -12.03 45.71 -16.43
N VAL A 459 -11.84 44.97 -17.52
CA VAL A 459 -12.41 45.27 -18.84
C VAL A 459 -13.93 45.15 -18.85
N GLU A 460 -14.48 44.08 -18.28
CA GLU A 460 -15.93 43.86 -18.15
C GLU A 460 -16.58 45.00 -17.34
N ASN A 461 -16.00 45.36 -16.20
CA ASN A 461 -16.52 46.44 -15.36
C ASN A 461 -16.43 47.80 -16.06
N ARG A 462 -15.33 48.08 -16.78
CA ARG A 462 -15.20 49.31 -17.58
C ARG A 462 -16.32 49.42 -18.61
N THR A 463 -16.59 48.33 -19.32
CA THR A 463 -17.63 48.25 -20.35
C THR A 463 -19.00 48.50 -19.74
N ARG A 464 -19.31 47.86 -18.61
CA ARG A 464 -20.57 48.07 -17.88
C ARG A 464 -20.75 49.53 -17.44
N VAL A 465 -19.76 50.12 -16.78
CA VAL A 465 -19.82 51.49 -16.27
C VAL A 465 -19.96 52.52 -17.40
N SER A 466 -19.36 52.26 -18.57
CA SER A 466 -19.51 53.13 -19.75
C SER A 466 -20.92 53.14 -20.33
N GLY A 467 -21.76 52.13 -20.02
CA GLY A 467 -23.14 52.03 -20.48
C GLY A 467 -24.20 52.58 -19.50
N GLU A 468 -23.82 53.09 -18.32
CA GLU A 468 -24.75 53.56 -17.28
C GLU A 468 -25.02 55.09 -17.37
N TYR A 469 -26.28 55.52 -17.19
CA TYR A 469 -26.71 56.94 -17.32
C TYR A 469 -26.26 57.85 -16.15
N PHE A 470 -26.16 59.17 -16.43
CA PHE A 470 -25.43 60.25 -15.74
C PHE A 470 -25.34 60.31 -14.20
N SER A 471 -26.34 59.89 -13.42
CA SER A 471 -26.25 59.92 -11.93
C SER A 471 -25.54 58.68 -11.36
N PHE A 472 -25.80 57.51 -11.95
CA PHE A 472 -25.09 56.25 -11.66
C PHE A 472 -23.66 56.28 -12.16
N TYR A 473 -23.41 57.03 -13.24
CA TYR A 473 -22.10 57.22 -13.82
C TYR A 473 -21.06 57.75 -12.81
N ARG A 474 -21.41 58.71 -11.93
CA ARG A 474 -20.42 59.27 -10.97
C ARG A 474 -19.96 58.26 -9.92
N GLN A 475 -20.88 57.53 -9.29
CA GLN A 475 -20.51 56.50 -8.30
C GLN A 475 -19.91 55.26 -8.96
N GLY A 476 -20.41 54.87 -10.13
CA GLY A 476 -19.87 53.76 -10.94
C GLY A 476 -18.44 54.01 -11.38
N VAL A 477 -18.12 55.22 -11.83
CA VAL A 477 -16.76 55.63 -12.22
C VAL A 477 -15.80 55.63 -11.03
N ILE A 478 -16.19 56.18 -9.88
CA ILE A 478 -15.36 56.16 -8.66
C ILE A 478 -15.08 54.71 -8.23
N ARG A 479 -16.11 53.86 -8.22
CA ARG A 479 -15.97 52.44 -7.91
C ARG A 479 -15.08 51.71 -8.92
N HIS A 480 -15.21 52.01 -10.20
CA HIS A 480 -14.36 51.43 -11.24
C HIS A 480 -12.90 51.85 -11.06
N GLN A 481 -12.62 53.13 -10.81
CA GLN A 481 -11.26 53.62 -10.57
C GLN A 481 -10.61 52.94 -9.36
N LEU A 482 -11.37 52.76 -8.27
CA LEU A 482 -10.90 52.04 -7.09
C LEU A 482 -10.61 50.57 -7.42
N LEU A 483 -11.56 49.88 -8.07
CA LEU A 483 -11.42 48.48 -8.46
C LEU A 483 -10.21 48.30 -9.39
N GLU A 484 -10.10 49.10 -10.44
CA GLU A 484 -8.99 49.06 -11.39
C GLU A 484 -7.65 49.26 -10.68
N LYS A 485 -7.53 50.25 -9.79
CA LYS A 485 -6.30 50.48 -9.02
C LYS A 485 -5.92 49.25 -8.18
N LYS A 486 -6.89 48.68 -7.46
CA LYS A 486 -6.65 47.55 -6.56
C LYS A 486 -6.33 46.26 -7.32
N LEU A 487 -7.08 45.96 -8.38
CA LEU A 487 -6.83 44.78 -9.24
C LEU A 487 -5.48 44.87 -9.95
N ASN A 488 -5.06 46.06 -10.40
CA ASN A 488 -3.71 46.24 -10.93
C ASN A 488 -2.63 45.98 -9.87
N GLY A 489 -2.83 46.40 -8.62
CA GLY A 489 -1.91 46.06 -7.53
C GLY A 489 -1.85 44.56 -7.22
N ILE A 490 -2.99 43.85 -7.34
CA ILE A 490 -3.03 42.39 -7.20
C ILE A 490 -2.28 41.71 -8.36
N ILE A 491 -2.51 42.14 -9.60
CA ILE A 491 -1.79 41.64 -10.78
C ILE A 491 -0.28 41.87 -10.62
N GLU A 492 0.13 43.03 -10.12
CA GLU A 492 1.51 43.33 -9.83
C GLU A 492 2.11 42.39 -8.78
N ALA A 493 1.41 42.15 -7.66
CA ALA A 493 1.85 41.20 -6.64
C ALA A 493 1.98 39.76 -7.20
N LEU A 494 1.01 39.31 -8.00
CA LEU A 494 1.04 38.01 -8.69
C LEU A 494 2.19 37.94 -9.71
N SER A 495 2.50 39.04 -10.40
CA SER A 495 3.61 39.12 -11.34
C SER A 495 4.98 39.00 -10.69
N HIS A 496 5.08 39.15 -9.37
CA HIS A 496 6.28 38.87 -8.57
C HIS A 496 6.22 37.51 -7.83
N GLY A 497 5.15 36.73 -8.02
CA GLY A 497 4.96 35.45 -7.32
C GLY A 497 4.55 35.62 -5.86
N ASN A 498 4.17 36.84 -5.44
CA ASN A 498 3.78 37.15 -4.07
C ASN A 498 2.30 36.79 -3.81
N LEU A 499 2.03 35.49 -3.68
CA LEU A 499 0.68 34.96 -3.44
C LEU A 499 0.06 35.48 -2.13
N THR A 500 0.85 35.61 -1.06
CA THR A 500 0.39 36.13 0.24
C THR A 500 0.00 37.61 0.14
N GLY A 501 0.83 38.42 -0.51
CA GLY A 501 0.54 39.82 -0.79
C GLY A 501 -0.71 40.00 -1.66
N ALA A 502 -0.85 39.19 -2.71
CA ALA A 502 -2.03 39.18 -3.55
C ALA A 502 -3.30 38.81 -2.77
N THR A 503 -3.23 37.82 -1.87
CA THR A 503 -4.35 37.40 -1.01
C THR A 503 -4.83 38.54 -0.12
N LYS A 504 -3.88 39.21 0.55
CA LYS A 504 -4.18 40.36 1.41
C LYS A 504 -4.82 41.51 0.63
N LEU A 505 -4.29 41.81 -0.56
CA LEU A 505 -4.84 42.86 -1.42
C LEU A 505 -6.26 42.53 -1.90
N ILE A 506 -6.57 41.26 -2.20
CA ILE A 506 -7.93 40.83 -2.55
C ILE A 506 -8.87 41.01 -1.35
N GLU A 507 -8.45 40.63 -0.14
CA GLU A 507 -9.25 40.82 1.09
C GLU A 507 -9.58 42.29 1.32
N GLU A 508 -8.58 43.16 1.25
CA GLU A 508 -8.76 44.61 1.36
C GLU A 508 -9.72 45.13 0.27
N THR A 509 -9.60 44.63 -0.97
CA THR A 509 -10.46 45.04 -2.08
C THR A 509 -11.91 44.61 -1.87
N VAL A 510 -12.14 43.40 -1.35
CA VAL A 510 -13.48 42.90 -1.00
C VAL A 510 -14.10 43.80 0.08
N THR A 511 -13.38 44.08 1.17
CA THR A 511 -13.86 44.96 2.24
C THR A 511 -14.15 46.38 1.75
N ASP A 512 -13.26 46.96 0.93
CA ASP A 512 -13.44 48.30 0.35
C ASP A 512 -14.71 48.35 -0.52
N LEU A 513 -14.99 47.32 -1.32
CA LEU A 513 -16.17 47.25 -2.18
C LEU A 513 -17.49 47.09 -1.39
N GLU A 514 -17.46 46.43 -0.23
CA GLU A 514 -18.63 46.29 0.64
C GLU A 514 -19.11 47.64 1.23
N THR A 515 -18.24 48.65 1.28
CA THR A 515 -18.59 50.00 1.75
C THR A 515 -19.51 50.75 0.77
N PHE A 516 -19.55 50.35 -0.51
CA PHE A 516 -20.42 50.96 -1.52
C PHE A 516 -21.85 50.44 -1.39
N LYS A 517 -22.68 51.12 -0.58
CA LYS A 517 -24.12 50.82 -0.47
C LYS A 517 -24.88 51.31 -1.71
N SER A 518 -25.53 50.41 -2.45
CA SER A 518 -26.58 50.80 -3.41
C SER A 518 -27.80 51.29 -2.63
N SER A 519 -28.07 52.59 -2.67
CA SER A 519 -29.18 53.21 -1.93
C SER A 519 -30.53 53.13 -2.66
N LEU A 520 -30.58 52.62 -3.90
CA LEU A 520 -31.83 52.44 -4.64
C LEU A 520 -31.82 51.11 -5.42
N PHE A 521 -32.87 50.31 -5.21
CA PHE A 521 -33.22 49.02 -5.82
C PHE A 521 -32.77 47.72 -5.12
N LEU A 522 -33.70 46.76 -5.14
CA LEU A 522 -33.80 45.48 -4.44
C LEU A 522 -32.73 44.42 -4.78
N SER A 523 -31.63 44.74 -5.46
CA SER A 523 -30.53 43.79 -5.69
C SER A 523 -29.26 44.21 -4.93
N LYS A 524 -28.96 43.46 -3.86
CA LYS A 524 -27.75 43.63 -3.02
C LYS A 524 -26.43 43.17 -3.69
N LYS A 525 -26.43 42.79 -4.96
CA LYS A 525 -25.28 42.08 -5.56
C LYS A 525 -24.46 43.02 -6.46
N ILE A 526 -23.29 43.43 -5.97
CA ILE A 526 -22.19 43.96 -6.78
C ILE A 526 -21.61 42.76 -7.55
N PRO A 527 -21.76 42.67 -8.88
CA PRO A 527 -21.31 41.49 -9.65
C PRO A 527 -19.81 41.23 -9.51
N GLU A 528 -19.01 42.30 -9.40
CA GLU A 528 -17.56 42.23 -9.25
C GLU A 528 -17.14 41.62 -7.91
N LEU A 529 -17.95 41.78 -6.85
CA LEU A 529 -17.73 41.18 -5.54
C LEU A 529 -17.84 39.66 -5.61
N ALA A 530 -18.82 39.13 -6.35
CA ALA A 530 -18.98 37.69 -6.51
C ALA A 530 -17.81 37.05 -7.28
N ALA A 531 -17.33 37.72 -8.33
CA ALA A 531 -16.14 37.29 -9.08
C ALA A 531 -14.87 37.34 -8.20
N LEU A 532 -14.69 38.41 -7.42
CA LEU A 532 -13.55 38.54 -6.52
C LEU A 532 -13.55 37.50 -5.39
N VAL A 533 -14.70 37.21 -4.79
CA VAL A 533 -14.83 36.16 -3.77
C VAL A 533 -14.53 34.78 -4.35
N ALA A 534 -14.96 34.50 -5.59
CA ALA A 534 -14.62 33.25 -6.28
C ALA A 534 -13.09 33.15 -6.52
N ILE A 535 -12.46 34.24 -6.97
CA ILE A 535 -11.01 34.29 -7.19
C ILE A 535 -10.24 34.18 -5.87
N GLN A 536 -10.69 34.84 -4.81
CA GLN A 536 -10.13 34.73 -3.46
C GLN A 536 -10.14 33.29 -2.95
N LYS A 537 -11.26 32.58 -3.16
CA LYS A 537 -11.39 31.17 -2.78
C LYS A 537 -10.39 30.30 -3.55
N SER A 538 -10.22 30.53 -4.86
CA SER A 538 -9.22 29.83 -5.66
C SER A 538 -7.79 30.12 -5.19
N LEU A 539 -7.46 31.38 -4.90
CA LEU A 539 -6.11 31.78 -4.46
C LEU A 539 -5.77 31.19 -3.08
N ARG A 540 -6.70 31.22 -2.12
CA ARG A 540 -6.50 30.57 -0.81
C ARG A 540 -6.26 29.07 -0.94
N GLY A 541 -7.02 28.38 -1.79
CA GLY A 541 -6.80 26.96 -2.04
C GLY A 541 -5.40 26.65 -2.58
N VAL A 542 -4.80 27.56 -3.36
CA VAL A 542 -3.43 27.43 -3.87
C VAL A 542 -2.41 27.72 -2.77
N VAL A 543 -2.60 28.78 -1.99
CA VAL A 543 -1.70 29.13 -0.87
C VAL A 543 -1.68 28.01 0.17
N ASP A 544 -2.83 27.48 0.54
CA ASP A 544 -2.96 26.37 1.50
C ASP A 544 -2.27 25.11 0.96
N ALA A 545 -2.40 24.81 -0.34
CA ALA A 545 -1.70 23.70 -0.97
C ALA A 545 -0.17 23.90 -0.99
N CYS A 546 0.31 25.10 -1.32
CA CYS A 546 1.74 25.43 -1.29
C CYS A 546 2.33 25.31 0.12
N GLN A 547 1.63 25.82 1.15
CA GLN A 547 2.05 25.70 2.55
C GLN A 547 2.06 24.24 3.02
N GLN A 548 1.06 23.44 2.63
CA GLN A 548 1.05 22.01 2.93
C GLN A 548 2.19 21.24 2.24
N MET A 549 2.61 21.66 1.04
CA MET A 549 3.77 21.08 0.34
C MET A 549 5.11 21.49 0.94
N GLU A 550 5.20 22.66 1.58
CA GLU A 550 6.43 23.10 2.30
C GLU A 550 6.59 22.40 3.65
N ILE A 551 5.50 22.11 4.36
CA ILE A 551 5.51 21.33 5.62
C ILE A 551 5.90 19.86 5.38
N GLY A 552 5.79 19.38 4.13
CA GLY A 552 6.16 18.02 3.70
C GLY A 552 7.57 17.87 3.12
N LYS A 553 8.39 18.93 3.10
CA LYS A 553 9.83 18.81 2.80
C LYS A 553 10.60 18.68 4.12
N PRO A 554 11.57 17.76 4.22
CA PRO A 554 12.34 17.54 5.45
C PRO A 554 13.08 18.79 5.92
#